data_AF-A0A969PDS6-F1
#
_entry.id   AF-A0A969PDS6-F1
#
_cell.length_a   1.000
_cell.length_b   1.000
_cell.length_c   1.000
_cell.angle_alpha   90.00
_cell.angle_beta   90.00
_cell.angle_gamma   90.00
#
_symmetry.space_group_name_H-M   'P 1'
#
loop_
_entity.id
_entity.type
_entity.pdbx_description
1 polymer ?
#
loop_
_entity_poly.entity_id
_entity_poly.type
_entity_poly.pdbx_seq_one_letter_code
_entity_poly.pdbx_strand_id
1 'polypeptide(L)'
;MLELAPSKIGFLTVTRTKDLLDVVRKRAIAHWGEKNWRAELARATVTVLQQMGDTDATYETRRRQLYRVFETESCTTDTLLALVEAVGCRLQLVCTEIKIIDP
;
A
#
# COMPACT_ATOMS: atom_id res chain seq x y z
N MET A 1 39.22 -7.61 23.98
CA MET A 1 39.08 -8.49 22.80
C MET A 1 37.58 -8.67 22.60
N LEU A 2 36.99 -7.92 21.67
CA LEU A 2 35.55 -7.98 21.37
C LEU A 2 35.36 -9.03 20.28
N GLU A 3 34.84 -10.19 20.66
CA GLU A 3 34.41 -11.21 19.71
C GLU A 3 33.12 -10.73 19.04
N LEU A 4 33.22 -10.38 17.76
CA LEU A 4 32.07 -10.14 16.89
C LEU A 4 31.39 -11.48 16.63
N ALA A 5 30.22 -11.68 17.24
CA ALA A 5 29.35 -12.81 16.93
C ALA A 5 28.99 -12.81 15.44
N PRO A 6 28.94 -13.99 14.78
CA PRO A 6 28.60 -14.08 13.37
C PRO A 6 27.21 -13.52 13.13
N SER A 7 27.14 -12.56 12.21
CA SER A 7 25.92 -11.94 11.71
C SER A 7 24.94 -13.02 11.30
N LYS A 8 23.82 -13.11 12.04
CA LYS A 8 22.65 -13.88 11.60
C LYS A 8 22.32 -13.39 10.21
N ILE A 9 22.43 -14.28 9.23
CA ILE A 9 21.93 -14.09 7.87
C ILE A 9 20.49 -13.63 8.03
N GLY A 10 20.26 -12.33 7.87
CA GLY A 10 18.94 -11.75 8.01
C GLY A 10 18.06 -12.42 6.96
N PHE A 11 17.02 -13.13 7.40
CA PHE A 11 15.94 -13.50 6.51
C PHE A 11 15.51 -12.22 5.79
N LEU A 12 15.71 -12.17 4.48
CA LEU A 12 15.26 -11.05 3.67
C LEU A 12 13.73 -11.16 3.63
N THR A 13 13.05 -10.54 4.58
CA THR A 13 11.59 -10.46 4.58
C THR A 13 11.19 -9.54 3.44
N VAL A 14 10.95 -10.12 2.26
CA VAL A 14 10.42 -9.39 1.11
C VAL A 14 8.93 -9.17 1.35
N THR A 15 8.56 -7.95 1.73
CA THR A 15 7.17 -7.53 1.72
C THR A 15 6.74 -7.29 0.28
N ARG A 16 5.87 -8.16 -0.27
CA ARG A 16 5.37 -8.00 -1.64
C ARG A 16 4.17 -7.06 -1.65
N THR A 17 3.95 -6.36 -2.76
CA THR A 17 2.78 -5.47 -2.93
C THR A 17 1.46 -6.18 -2.65
N LYS A 18 1.32 -7.44 -3.09
CA LYS A 18 0.13 -8.25 -2.82
C LYS A 18 -0.17 -8.42 -1.33
N ASP A 19 0.85 -8.54 -0.48
CA ASP A 19 0.69 -8.77 0.95
C ASP A 19 0.19 -7.48 1.62
N LEU A 20 0.68 -6.33 1.16
CA LEU A 20 0.20 -5.01 1.60
C LEU A 20 -1.24 -4.75 1.14
N LEU A 21 -1.56 -5.10 -0.12
CA LEU A 21 -2.92 -4.99 -0.64
C LEU A 21 -3.90 -5.91 0.09
N ASP A 22 -3.49 -7.10 0.54
CA ASP A 22 -4.32 -7.97 1.36
C ASP A 22 -4.63 -7.34 2.73
N VAL A 23 -3.66 -6.67 3.35
CA VAL A 23 -3.88 -5.91 4.59
C VAL A 23 -4.87 -4.77 4.37
N VAL A 24 -4.71 -3.99 3.30
CA VAL A 24 -5.65 -2.92 2.93
C VAL A 24 -7.05 -3.49 2.73
N ARG A 25 -7.17 -4.58 1.96
CA ARG A 25 -8.44 -5.27 1.70
C ARG A 25 -9.11 -5.71 3.00
N LYS A 26 -8.39 -6.40 3.88
CA LYS A 26 -8.92 -6.88 5.18
C LYS A 26 -9.42 -5.72 6.04
N ARG A 27 -8.68 -4.61 6.10
CA ARG A 27 -9.11 -3.42 6.84
C ARG A 27 -10.33 -2.76 6.21
N ALA A 28 -10.36 -2.63 4.88
CA ALA A 28 -11.49 -2.08 4.17
C ALA A 28 -12.76 -2.92 4.38
N ILE A 29 -12.66 -4.25 4.31
CA ILE A 29 -13.76 -5.18 4.61
C ILE A 29 -14.22 -5.05 6.06
N ALA A 30 -13.29 -4.97 7.02
CA ALA A 30 -13.65 -4.79 8.42
C ALA A 30 -14.37 -3.47 8.69
N HIS A 31 -14.03 -2.41 7.95
CA HIS A 31 -14.61 -1.08 8.13
C HIS A 31 -15.95 -0.88 7.40
N TRP A 32 -16.06 -1.34 6.15
CA TRP A 32 -17.21 -1.07 5.28
C TRP A 32 -18.02 -2.33 4.88
N GLY A 33 -17.56 -3.51 5.26
CA GLY A 33 -18.20 -4.79 4.94
C GLY A 33 -17.84 -5.35 3.55
N GLU A 34 -17.97 -6.67 3.41
CA GLU A 34 -17.55 -7.44 2.23
C GLU A 34 -18.18 -6.96 0.91
N LYS A 35 -19.43 -6.49 0.95
CA LYS A 35 -20.15 -6.09 -0.28
C LYS A 35 -19.76 -4.71 -0.79
N ASN A 36 -19.36 -3.80 0.12
CA ASN A 36 -19.24 -2.37 -0.19
C ASN A 36 -17.80 -1.86 -0.15
N TRP A 37 -16.85 -2.63 0.41
CA TRP A 37 -15.49 -2.14 0.67
C TRP A 37 -14.79 -1.55 -0.56
N ARG A 38 -14.99 -2.12 -1.76
CA ARG A 38 -14.34 -1.60 -2.98
C ARG A 38 -14.82 -0.20 -3.34
N ALA A 39 -16.12 0.04 -3.26
CA ALA A 39 -16.71 1.32 -3.63
C ALA A 39 -16.33 2.39 -2.59
N GLU A 40 -16.43 2.07 -1.31
CA GLU A 40 -16.08 3.00 -0.23
C GLU A 40 -14.57 3.30 -0.19
N LEU A 41 -13.73 2.27 -0.35
CA LEU A 41 -12.28 2.45 -0.45
C LEU A 41 -11.91 3.36 -1.62
N ALA A 42 -12.54 3.19 -2.78
CA ALA A 42 -12.26 4.02 -3.93
C ALA A 42 -12.66 5.49 -3.70
N ARG A 43 -13.79 5.76 -3.03
CA ARG A 43 -14.16 7.13 -2.65
C ARG A 43 -13.18 7.73 -1.65
N ALA A 44 -12.83 7.00 -0.59
CA ALA A 44 -11.87 7.44 0.42
C ALA A 44 -10.49 7.70 -0.19
N THR A 45 -10.03 6.82 -1.09
CA THR A 45 -8.75 6.98 -1.80
C THR A 45 -8.73 8.23 -2.66
N VAL A 46 -9.82 8.55 -3.35
CA VAL A 46 -9.93 9.79 -4.13
C VAL A 46 -9.81 11.03 -3.23
N THR A 47 -10.45 11.03 -2.06
CA THR A 47 -10.30 12.12 -1.09
C THR A 47 -8.84 12.29 -0.66
N VAL A 48 -8.13 11.20 -0.40
CA VAL A 48 -6.70 11.24 -0.06
C VAL A 48 -5.87 11.78 -1.22
N LEU A 49 -6.10 11.30 -2.45
CA LEU A 49 -5.38 11.77 -3.64
C LEU A 49 -5.56 13.27 -3.87
N GLN A 50 -6.77 13.79 -3.69
CA GLN A 50 -7.05 15.23 -3.76
C GLN A 50 -6.28 16.01 -2.69
N GLN A 51 -6.19 15.49 -1.46
CA GLN A 51 -5.39 16.08 -0.39
C GLN A 51 -3.88 16.04 -0.68
N MET A 52 -3.42 15.06 -1.45
CA MET A 52 -2.03 14.95 -1.92
C MET A 52 -1.73 15.81 -3.16
N GLY A 53 -2.72 16.52 -3.71
CA GLY A 53 -2.55 17.47 -4.81
C GLY A 53 -3.12 17.03 -6.17
N ASP A 54 -3.69 15.82 -6.29
CA ASP A 54 -4.39 15.38 -7.51
C ASP A 54 -5.85 15.89 -7.48
N THR A 55 -6.03 17.17 -7.76
CA THR A 55 -7.34 17.86 -7.68
C THR A 55 -8.37 17.32 -8.67
N ASP A 56 -7.92 16.71 -9.77
CA ASP A 56 -8.78 16.18 -10.83
C ASP A 56 -9.20 14.73 -10.56
N ALA A 57 -8.69 14.10 -9.50
CA ALA A 57 -9.13 12.78 -9.08
C ALA A 57 -10.62 12.81 -8.73
N THR A 58 -11.40 11.95 -9.37
CA THR A 58 -12.80 11.70 -9.01
C THR A 58 -13.03 10.21 -8.89
N TYR A 59 -14.13 9.83 -8.23
CA TYR A 59 -14.51 8.42 -8.13
C TYR A 59 -14.65 7.78 -9.52
N GLU A 60 -15.32 8.43 -10.46
CA GLU A 60 -15.52 7.85 -11.80
C GLU A 60 -14.22 7.71 -12.60
N THR A 61 -13.28 8.65 -12.47
CA THR A 61 -11.99 8.58 -13.18
C THR A 61 -11.06 7.53 -12.58
N ARG A 62 -11.10 7.31 -11.26
CA ARG A 62 -10.18 6.40 -10.55
C ARG A 62 -10.75 5.01 -10.26
N ARG A 63 -12.07 4.81 -10.23
CA ARG A 63 -12.72 3.52 -9.85
C ARG A 63 -12.13 2.32 -10.59
N ARG A 64 -12.06 2.38 -11.92
CA ARG A 64 -11.56 1.24 -12.73
C ARG A 64 -10.12 0.90 -12.38
N GLN A 65 -9.27 1.91 -12.21
CA GLN A 65 -7.87 1.72 -11.83
C GLN A 65 -7.78 1.06 -10.45
N LEU A 66 -8.49 1.60 -9.45
CA LEU A 66 -8.46 1.09 -8.08
C LEU A 66 -9.02 -0.32 -7.95
N TYR A 67 -10.04 -0.68 -8.74
CA TYR A 67 -10.59 -2.05 -8.74
C TYR A 67 -9.56 -3.02 -9.32
N ARG A 68 -8.92 -2.62 -10.42
CA ARG A 68 -7.88 -3.42 -11.08
C ARG A 68 -6.71 -3.71 -10.16
N VAL A 69 -6.33 -2.79 -9.26
CA VAL A 69 -5.23 -3.00 -8.28
C VAL A 69 -5.41 -4.29 -7.49
N PHE A 70 -6.63 -4.59 -7.05
CA PHE A 70 -6.93 -5.80 -6.27
C PHE A 70 -7.14 -7.04 -7.13
N GLU A 71 -7.40 -6.88 -8.43
CA GLU A 71 -7.49 -8.00 -9.39
C GLU A 71 -6.12 -8.43 -9.89
N THR A 72 -5.22 -7.48 -10.11
CA THR A 72 -3.84 -7.72 -10.58
C THR A 72 -2.82 -7.78 -9.44
N GLU A 73 -3.25 -7.57 -8.20
CA GLU A 73 -2.42 -7.50 -6.99
C GLU A 73 -1.19 -6.59 -7.14
N SER A 74 -1.35 -5.48 -7.85
CA SER A 74 -0.26 -4.60 -8.24
C SER A 74 -0.72 -3.16 -8.36
N CYS A 75 0.14 -2.23 -7.94
CA CYS A 75 -0.07 -0.80 -8.04
C CYS A 75 1.26 -0.05 -7.93
N THR A 76 1.24 1.25 -8.22
CA THR A 76 2.37 2.14 -7.92
C THR A 76 2.46 2.42 -6.43
N THR A 77 3.63 2.83 -5.96
CA THR A 77 3.84 3.24 -4.56
C THR A 77 2.88 4.35 -4.13
N ASP A 78 2.65 5.36 -4.98
CA ASP A 78 1.73 6.47 -4.65
C ASP A 78 0.29 5.98 -4.46
N THR A 79 -0.15 5.06 -5.32
CA THR A 79 -1.47 4.44 -5.20
C THR A 79 -1.57 3.64 -3.90
N LEU A 80 -0.51 2.90 -3.55
CA LEU A 80 -0.46 2.14 -2.31
C LEU A 80 -0.51 3.06 -1.08
N LEU A 81 0.23 4.16 -1.09
CA LEU A 81 0.20 5.15 0.00
C LEU A 81 -1.21 5.71 0.19
N ALA A 82 -1.86 6.13 -0.90
CA ALA A 82 -3.22 6.64 -0.83
C ALA A 82 -4.22 5.59 -0.32
N LEU A 83 -4.09 4.33 -0.76
CA LEU A 83 -4.93 3.21 -0.29
C LEU A 83 -4.74 2.91 1.20
N VAL A 84 -3.49 2.93 1.68
CA VAL A 84 -3.15 2.68 3.08
C VAL A 84 -3.69 3.80 3.98
N GLU A 85 -3.51 5.06 3.57
CA GLU A 85 -4.08 6.20 4.30
C GLU A 85 -5.62 6.17 4.29
N ALA A 86 -6.24 5.80 3.17
CA ALA A 86 -7.70 5.70 3.04
C ALA A 86 -8.34 4.68 3.99
N VAL A 87 -7.60 3.65 4.42
CA VAL A 87 -8.05 2.68 5.45
C VAL A 87 -7.60 3.04 6.86
N GLY A 88 -7.11 4.28 7.08
CA GLY A 88 -6.68 4.79 8.37
C GLY A 88 -5.34 4.22 8.85
N CYS A 89 -4.49 3.75 7.93
CA CYS A 89 -3.16 3.26 8.23
C CYS A 89 -2.09 4.25 7.75
N ARG A 90 -0.88 4.13 8.29
CA ARG A 90 0.31 4.79 7.75
C ARG A 90 1.30 3.74 7.27
N LEU A 91 1.91 3.95 6.11
CA LEU A 91 2.97 3.07 5.62
C LEU A 91 4.30 3.50 6.27
N GLN A 92 4.91 2.60 7.03
CA GLN A 92 6.26 2.80 7.57
C GLN A 92 7.23 1.86 6.85
N LEU A 93 8.20 2.43 6.14
CA LEU A 93 9.31 1.68 5.57
C LEU A 93 10.47 1.71 6.58
N VAL A 94 10.78 0.54 7.14
CA VAL A 94 11.96 0.36 7.99
C VAL A 94 13.02 -0.35 7.15
N CYS A 95 13.87 0.42 6.48
CA CYS A 95 15.05 -0.13 5.81
C CYS A 95 16.25 -0.05 6.76
N THR A 96 16.94 -1.17 6.98
CA THR A 96 18.29 -1.16 7.56
C THR A 96 19.35 -0.69 6.56
N GLU A 97 19.08 -0.73 5.25
CA GLU A 97 19.95 -0.18 4.19
C GLU A 97 19.17 0.04 2.88
N ILE A 98 19.51 1.08 2.12
CA ILE A 98 19.09 1.28 0.72
C ILE A 98 20.37 1.29 -0.13
N LYS A 99 20.58 0.26 -0.95
CA LYS A 99 21.67 0.20 -1.93
C LYS A 99 21.07 0.32 -3.33
N ILE A 100 21.50 1.34 -4.07
CA ILE A 100 21.27 1.42 -5.51
C ILE A 100 22.43 0.66 -6.15
N ILE A 101 22.14 -0.48 -6.78
CA ILE A 101 23.11 -1.24 -7.55
C ILE A 101 22.83 -0.92 -9.01
N ASP A 102 23.65 -0.04 -9.58
CA ASP A 102 23.69 0.11 -11.03
C ASP A 102 24.21 -1.20 -11.65
N PRO A 103 23.68 -1.62 -12.81
CA PRO A 103 24.12 -2.84 -13.49
C PRO A 103 25.59 -2.82 -13.89
#